data_AF-A0A852GB07-F1
#
_entry.id   AF-A0A852GB07-F1
#
_cell.length_a   1.000
_cell.length_b   1.000
_cell.length_c   1.000
_cell.angle_alpha   90.00
_cell.angle_beta   90.00
_cell.angle_gamma   90.00
#
_symmetry.space_group_name_H-M   'P 1'
#
loop_
_entity.id
_entity.type
_entity.pdbx_description
1 polymer ?
#
loop_
_entity_poly.entity_id
_entity_poly.type
_entity_poly.pdbx_seq_one_letter_code
_entity_poly.pdbx_strand_id
1 'polypeptide(L)'
;MVFLFSRIKGMLFFLFLPCFCSGQPAPPPLRFSTFLDPSNMVCLRWDHDEQELMSFELQVHTTGWVAFGFSPHGELPGSDIVIGGVFPNGSIYFSVS
;
A
#
# COMPACT_ATOMS: atom_id res chain seq x y z
N MET A 1 -5.48 -55.31 -20.74
CA MET A 1 -4.22 -55.95 -21.14
C MET A 1 -3.16 -55.51 -20.15
N VAL A 2 -2.62 -56.45 -19.36
CA VAL A 2 -1.63 -56.15 -18.32
C VAL A 2 -0.33 -55.75 -19.01
N PHE A 3 0.15 -54.54 -18.77
CA PHE A 3 1.49 -54.13 -19.18
C PHE A 3 2.35 -53.88 -17.94
N LEU A 4 3.37 -54.73 -17.88
CA LEU A 4 4.48 -54.79 -16.95
C LEU A 4 5.28 -53.47 -17.02
N PHE A 5 5.50 -52.80 -15.89
CA PHE A 5 6.39 -51.62 -15.86
C PHE A 5 7.86 -52.07 -15.92
N SER A 6 8.52 -51.80 -17.04
CA SER A 6 9.98 -51.81 -17.14
C SER A 6 10.53 -50.39 -17.05
N ARG A 7 11.58 -50.29 -16.25
CA ARG A 7 12.30 -49.12 -15.72
C ARG A 7 13.04 -48.30 -16.81
N ILE A 8 13.24 -46.99 -16.53
CA ILE A 8 14.34 -46.09 -17.01
C ILE A 8 14.06 -45.43 -18.39
N LYS A 9 14.24 -44.13 -18.70
CA LYS A 9 14.85 -42.93 -18.07
C LYS A 9 14.21 -41.70 -18.75
N GLY A 10 13.95 -40.66 -17.98
CA GLY A 10 14.08 -39.27 -18.44
C GLY A 10 13.13 -38.80 -19.54
N MET A 11 11.90 -38.46 -19.17
CA MET A 11 11.17 -37.41 -19.88
C MET A 11 10.80 -36.36 -18.84
N LEU A 12 11.65 -35.35 -18.70
CA LEU A 12 11.42 -34.17 -17.88
C LEU A 12 10.27 -33.39 -18.52
N PHE A 13 9.04 -33.63 -18.04
CA PHE A 13 7.88 -32.85 -18.43
C PHE A 13 8.00 -31.50 -17.72
N PHE A 14 8.59 -30.51 -18.39
CA PHE A 14 8.52 -29.11 -17.95
C PHE A 14 7.07 -28.67 -18.04
N LEU A 15 6.33 -28.80 -16.93
CA LEU A 15 5.11 -28.05 -16.70
C LEU A 15 5.54 -26.58 -16.56
N PHE A 16 5.60 -25.86 -17.68
CA PHE A 16 5.55 -24.41 -17.68
C PHE A 16 4.16 -24.03 -17.17
N LEU A 17 3.99 -23.94 -15.85
CA LEU A 17 2.93 -23.11 -15.30
C LEU A 17 3.29 -21.68 -15.72
N PRO A 18 2.48 -21.00 -16.56
CA PRO A 18 2.60 -19.55 -16.64
C PRO A 18 2.29 -19.05 -15.24
N CYS A 19 3.32 -18.61 -14.53
CA CYS A 19 3.13 -17.83 -13.33
C CYS A 19 2.46 -16.54 -13.81
N PHE A 20 1.14 -16.52 -13.82
CA PHE A 20 0.39 -15.28 -13.93
C PHE A 20 0.63 -14.54 -12.62
N CYS A 21 1.80 -13.89 -12.52
CA CYS A 21 1.98 -12.77 -11.63
C CYS A 21 1.00 -11.71 -12.14
N SER A 22 -0.22 -11.71 -11.61
CA SER A 22 -1.10 -10.56 -11.70
C SER A 22 -0.39 -9.42 -10.97
N GLY A 23 0.45 -8.69 -11.69
CA GLY A 23 0.92 -7.40 -11.21
C GLY A 23 -0.30 -6.50 -11.15
N GLN A 24 -0.70 -6.09 -9.95
CA GLN A 24 -1.70 -5.03 -9.83
C GLN A 24 -1.16 -3.82 -10.59
N PRO A 25 -1.97 -3.20 -11.47
CA PRO A 25 -1.63 -1.92 -12.06
C PRO A 25 -1.26 -0.97 -10.93
N ALA A 26 -0.14 -0.24 -11.09
CA ALA A 26 0.20 0.79 -10.13
C ALA A 26 -0.99 1.75 -9.98
N PRO A 27 -1.33 2.18 -8.75
CA PRO A 27 -2.34 3.21 -8.56
C PRO A 27 -2.03 4.41 -9.46
N PRO A 28 -3.05 5.07 -10.04
CA PRO A 28 -2.83 6.29 -10.80
C PRO A 28 -2.00 7.30 -10.00
N PRO A 29 -1.09 8.03 -10.65
CA PRO A 29 -0.29 9.04 -9.95
C PRO A 29 -1.20 10.13 -9.39
N LEU A 30 -1.04 10.44 -8.09
CA LEU A 30 -1.77 11.51 -7.44
C LEU A 30 -1.32 12.87 -8.00
N ARG A 31 -2.27 13.64 -8.56
CA ARG A 31 -2.03 14.90 -9.28
C ARG A 31 -1.60 16.06 -8.39
N PHE A 32 -2.02 16.09 -7.14
CA PHE A 32 -1.78 17.21 -6.23
C PHE A 32 -0.81 16.82 -5.13
N SER A 33 0.02 17.78 -4.70
CA SER A 33 0.95 17.59 -3.59
C SER A 33 1.32 18.88 -2.89
N THR A 34 1.59 18.81 -1.59
CA THR A 34 2.13 19.91 -0.78
C THR A 34 3.00 19.37 0.33
N PHE A 35 3.96 20.18 0.80
CA PHE A 35 4.64 19.92 2.06
C PHE A 35 3.87 20.57 3.21
N LEU A 36 3.71 19.86 4.33
CA LEU A 36 2.98 20.33 5.51
C LEU A 36 3.90 20.96 6.56
N ASP A 37 5.21 20.88 6.36
CA ASP A 37 6.23 21.37 7.27
C ASP A 37 7.30 22.19 6.52
N PRO A 38 7.93 23.19 7.18
CA PRO A 38 8.98 23.99 6.55
C PRO A 38 10.24 23.21 6.13
N SER A 39 10.47 22.03 6.72
CA SER A 39 11.60 21.16 6.40
C SER A 39 11.35 20.22 5.22
N ASN A 40 10.15 20.25 4.62
CA ASN A 40 9.76 19.37 3.51
C ASN A 40 9.89 17.87 3.83
N MET A 41 9.66 17.48 5.09
CA MET A 41 9.75 16.10 5.56
C MET A 41 8.40 15.39 5.64
N VAL A 42 7.30 16.14 5.47
CA VAL A 42 5.91 15.68 5.49
C VAL A 42 5.26 16.09 4.17
N CYS A 43 5.23 15.17 3.21
CA CYS A 43 4.59 15.40 1.91
C CYS A 43 3.20 14.78 1.90
N LEU A 44 2.18 15.62 1.70
CA LEU A 44 0.82 15.19 1.42
C LEU A 44 0.61 15.19 -0.09
N ARG A 45 0.18 14.06 -0.63
CA ARG A 45 -0.27 13.93 -2.02
C ARG A 45 -1.73 13.51 -2.03
N TRP A 46 -2.48 14.01 -2.99
CA TRP A 46 -3.89 13.65 -3.10
C TRP A 46 -4.41 13.73 -4.52
N ASP A 47 -5.54 13.06 -4.72
CA ASP A 47 -6.33 13.13 -5.94
C ASP A 47 -7.80 12.78 -5.65
N HIS A 48 -8.67 12.99 -6.64
CA HIS A 48 -10.05 12.54 -6.62
C HIS A 48 -10.42 11.92 -7.97
N ASP A 49 -11.33 10.95 -7.96
CA ASP A 49 -11.91 10.37 -9.16
C ASP A 49 -13.19 11.12 -9.61
N GLU A 50 -13.82 10.62 -10.67
CA GLU A 50 -15.06 11.18 -11.20
C GLU A 50 -16.27 11.01 -10.25
N GLN A 51 -16.15 10.12 -9.25
CA GLN A 51 -17.14 9.91 -8.20
C GLN A 51 -16.87 10.73 -6.94
N GLU A 52 -15.93 11.69 -6.99
CA GLU A 52 -15.51 12.54 -5.87
C GLU A 52 -14.87 11.75 -4.70
N LEU A 53 -14.42 10.51 -4.94
CA LEU A 53 -13.66 9.77 -3.94
C LEU A 53 -12.24 10.32 -3.85
N MET A 54 -11.88 10.88 -2.69
CA MET A 54 -10.54 11.38 -2.46
C MET A 54 -9.57 10.27 -2.04
N SER A 55 -8.42 10.23 -2.71
CA SER A 55 -7.29 9.38 -2.36
C SER A 55 -6.17 10.24 -1.79
N PHE A 56 -5.62 9.82 -0.65
CA PHE A 56 -4.53 10.51 0.03
C PHE A 56 -3.33 9.60 0.22
N GLU A 57 -2.14 10.16 0.05
CA GLU A 57 -0.87 9.55 0.41
C GLU A 57 -0.09 10.54 1.26
N LEU A 58 0.24 10.12 2.48
CA LEU A 58 1.09 10.91 3.37
C LEU A 58 2.45 10.24 3.49
N GLN A 59 3.49 10.92 3.03
CA GLN A 59 4.88 10.47 3.12
C GLN A 59 5.58 11.23 4.25
N VAL A 60 6.05 10.49 5.25
CA VAL A 60 6.72 11.06 6.43
C VAL A 60 7.94 10.23 6.79
N HIS A 61 9.06 10.90 7.05
CA HIS A 61 10.22 10.26 7.67
C HIS A 61 10.06 10.26 9.20
N THR A 62 9.57 9.16 9.77
CA THR A 62 9.41 8.97 11.22
C THR A 62 9.79 7.56 11.65
N THR A 63 10.24 7.42 12.91
CA THR A 63 10.46 6.11 13.56
C THR A 63 9.30 5.70 14.48
N GLY A 64 8.28 6.55 14.60
CA GLY A 64 7.12 6.34 15.45
C GLY A 64 5.83 6.31 14.65
N TRP A 65 4.96 7.27 14.95
CA TRP A 65 3.62 7.37 14.38
C TRP A 65 3.31 8.76 13.86
N VAL A 66 2.33 8.81 12.97
CA VAL A 66 1.77 10.03 12.41
C VAL A 66 0.25 9.94 12.46
N ALA A 67 -0.39 11.05 12.76
CA ALA A 67 -1.83 11.23 12.58
C ALA A 67 -2.08 12.29 11.51
N PHE A 68 -3.06 12.04 10.66
CA PHE A 68 -3.52 12.95 9.63
C PHE A 68 -5.04 12.93 9.62
N GLY A 69 -5.67 14.06 9.33
CA GLY A 69 -7.11 14.13 9.36
C GLY A 69 -7.64 15.50 8.97
N PHE A 70 -8.97 15.59 8.99
CA PHE A 70 -9.70 16.78 8.59
C PHE A 70 -10.52 17.29 9.75
N SER A 71 -10.55 18.61 9.88
CA SER A 71 -11.44 19.29 10.80
C SER A 71 -11.82 20.66 10.26
N PRO A 72 -12.95 21.23 10.71
CA PRO A 72 -13.40 22.54 10.23
C PRO A 72 -12.40 23.68 10.52
N HIS A 73 -11.54 23.52 11.53
CA HIS A 73 -10.68 24.59 12.04
C HIS A 73 -9.20 24.20 12.19
N GLY A 74 -8.81 22.98 11.83
CA GLY A 74 -7.44 22.49 11.95
C GLY A 74 -7.08 21.90 13.33
N GLU A 75 -8.05 21.84 14.25
CA GLU A 75 -7.90 21.16 15.54
C GLU A 75 -7.83 19.63 15.37
N LEU A 76 -7.35 18.94 16.40
CA LEU A 76 -7.46 17.47 16.52
C LEU A 76 -8.75 16.98 17.19
N PRO A 77 -9.32 17.65 18.21
CA PRO A 77 -10.57 17.19 18.82
C PRO A 77 -11.76 17.28 17.86
N GLY A 78 -12.51 16.18 17.73
CA GLY A 78 -13.70 16.12 16.87
C GLY A 78 -13.38 15.99 15.37
N SER A 79 -12.14 15.65 15.03
CA SER A 79 -11.64 15.50 13.67
C SER A 79 -11.78 14.06 13.18
N ASP A 80 -12.01 13.90 11.88
CA ASP A 80 -11.92 12.59 11.24
C ASP A 80 -10.44 12.28 11.02
N ILE A 81 -9.90 11.28 11.73
CA ILE A 81 -8.46 11.04 11.76
C ILE A 81 -8.11 9.62 11.34
N VAL A 82 -6.96 9.53 10.69
CA VAL A 82 -6.24 8.30 10.46
C VAL A 82 -4.90 8.36 11.19
N ILE A 83 -4.53 7.26 11.84
CA ILE A 83 -3.27 7.12 12.56
C ILE A 83 -2.52 5.94 11.95
N GLY A 84 -1.27 6.16 11.57
CA GLY A 84 -0.39 5.13 11.04
C GLY A 84 0.99 5.21 11.67
N GLY A 85 1.67 4.07 11.76
CA GLY A 85 3.02 4.05 12.31
C GLY A 85 3.70 2.70 12.20
N VAL A 86 4.91 2.65 12.75
CA VAL A 86 5.73 1.46 12.82
C VAL A 86 6.02 1.16 14.28
N PHE A 87 5.75 -0.07 14.72
CA PHE A 87 6.12 -0.55 16.04
C PHE A 87 7.64 -0.77 16.14
N PRO A 88 8.22 -0.81 17.36
CA PRO A 88 9.66 -1.05 17.52
C PRO A 88 10.18 -2.35 16.89
N ASN A 89 9.31 -3.35 16.70
CA ASN A 89 9.65 -4.62 16.04
C ASN A 89 9.57 -4.55 14.50
N GLY A 90 9.30 -3.37 13.91
CA GLY A 90 9.17 -3.15 12.48
C GLY A 90 7.79 -3.45 11.88
N SER A 91 6.83 -3.93 12.67
CA SER A 91 5.46 -4.14 12.16
C SER A 91 4.71 -2.82 12.04
N ILE A 92 3.85 -2.72 11.02
CA ILE A 92 3.04 -1.52 10.76
C ILE A 92 1.70 -1.59 11.49
N TYR A 93 1.14 -0.44 11.81
CA TYR A 93 -0.26 -0.33 12.24
C TYR A 93 -0.96 0.84 11.59
N PHE A 94 -2.27 0.71 11.50
CA PHE A 94 -3.15 1.69 10.88
C PHE A 94 -4.51 1.63 11.58
N SER A 95 -5.03 2.79 11.96
CA SER A 95 -6.34 2.93 12.60
C SER A 95 -7.04 4.19 12.10
N VAL A 96 -8.37 4.15 12.09
CA VAL A 96 -9.22 5.31 11.86
C VAL A 96 -10.00 5.62 13.13
N SER A 97 -10.32 6.88 13.37
CA SER A 97 -11.19 7.33 14.47
C SER A 97 -12.17 8.39 14.00
#